data_AF-A0AAC8ZLE9-F1
#
_entry.id   AF-A0AAC8ZLE9-F1
#
_cell.length_a   1.000
_cell.length_b   1.000
_cell.length_c   1.000
_cell.angle_alpha   90.00
_cell.angle_beta   90.00
_cell.angle_gamma   90.00
#
_symmetry.space_group_name_H-M   'P 1'
#
loop_
_entity.id
_entity.type
_entity.pdbx_description
1 polymer ?
#
loop_
_entity_poly.entity_id
_entity_poly.type
_entity_poly.pdbx_seq_one_letter_code
_entity_poly.pdbx_strand_id
1 'polypeptide(L)'
;MAREAQPPHSRLTPRLEADLHRINFYRLCQLLEKRNPGGPLMGSTSHLTDDPVRFAPHPGMGFPVSELKAVEYDEDDDGKPPVIRTTFMGIYGVDSPLPTAYLDDITQRREGHEALQGFLDIFGHRILTQFYRIWRKYSYPATFEPGGTDSISRSLLGLVGLGIPGTAEHIATPVSRFLALLGVLRQPGKTQEGMQALVSLLAPDTTVLVSPYCLRPVEISQPLGFYDNDDFLLDGNTPLGDEAMDAGSQLLVALTTDNEWEAKGWKPDGRLYQDFLVMLRVYLGWRFNARITLTTSARLLAVPPLGIAPFWLGMNGVLGAEGADLPDDIPQTFTTELGYYTGLQPATPRQGNRRVTYQFY
;
A
#
# COMPACT_ATOMS: atom_id res chain seq x y z
N MET A 1 -24.73 -28.07 28.70
CA MET A 1 -25.13 -26.76 28.13
C MET A 1 -25.06 -26.89 26.62
N ALA A 2 -26.20 -27.14 25.99
CA ALA A 2 -26.29 -27.20 24.54
C ALA A 2 -25.99 -25.79 23.99
N ARG A 3 -25.04 -25.68 23.05
CA ARG A 3 -24.88 -24.46 22.26
C ARG A 3 -26.18 -24.26 21.49
N GLU A 4 -26.95 -23.22 21.86
CA GLU A 4 -28.03 -22.74 21.00
C GLU A 4 -27.43 -22.47 19.61
N ALA A 5 -28.04 -23.08 18.59
CA ALA A 5 -27.64 -22.86 17.21
C ALA A 5 -27.85 -21.37 16.93
N GLN A 6 -26.76 -20.64 16.68
CA GLN A 6 -26.87 -19.26 16.26
C GLN A 6 -27.72 -19.21 14.98
N PRO A 7 -28.71 -18.32 14.90
CA PRO A 7 -29.55 -18.22 13.71
C PRO A 7 -28.65 -17.99 12.48
N PRO A 8 -28.99 -18.60 11.34
CA PRO A 8 -28.16 -18.52 10.13
C PRO A 8 -28.00 -17.08 9.63
N HIS A 9 -28.97 -16.21 9.95
CA HIS A 9 -28.90 -14.78 9.70
C HIS A 9 -28.83 -14.01 11.02
N SER A 10 -27.77 -13.23 11.20
CA SER A 10 -27.56 -12.46 12.42
C SER A 10 -28.39 -11.18 12.40
N ARG A 11 -29.31 -11.01 13.36
CA ARG A 11 -30.11 -9.79 13.53
C ARG A 11 -29.22 -8.55 13.56
N LEU A 12 -29.71 -7.43 13.00
CA LEU A 12 -28.97 -6.16 13.07
C LEU A 12 -28.79 -5.74 14.53
N THR A 13 -27.70 -5.03 14.81
CA THR A 13 -27.48 -4.50 16.15
C THR A 13 -28.59 -3.49 16.47
N PRO A 14 -29.20 -3.50 17.67
CA PRO A 14 -30.32 -2.60 18.00
C PRO A 14 -29.98 -1.10 17.85
N ARG A 15 -28.70 -0.73 17.98
CA ARG A 15 -28.21 0.62 17.68
C ARG A 15 -28.32 0.97 16.19
N LEU A 16 -28.03 0.03 15.30
CA LEU A 16 -28.10 0.22 13.86
C LEU A 16 -29.56 0.39 13.39
N GLU A 17 -30.49 -0.33 14.02
CA GLU A 17 -31.92 -0.20 13.76
C GLU A 17 -32.46 1.17 14.18
N ALA A 18 -32.08 1.65 15.37
CA ALA A 18 -32.49 2.96 15.86
C ALA A 18 -32.03 4.11 14.94
N ASP A 19 -30.80 4.02 14.41
CA ASP A 19 -30.20 5.03 13.55
C ASP A 19 -30.38 4.77 12.04
N LEU A 20 -31.19 3.77 11.65
CA LEU A 20 -31.30 3.32 10.25
C LEU A 20 -31.64 4.47 9.28
N HIS A 21 -32.51 5.38 9.70
CA HIS A 21 -32.93 6.56 8.93
C HIS A 21 -31.79 7.56 8.66
N ARG A 22 -30.68 7.51 9.41
CA ARG A 22 -29.51 8.39 9.25
C ARG A 22 -28.41 7.76 8.40
N ILE A 23 -28.53 6.46 8.12
CA ILE A 23 -27.49 5.69 7.44
C ILE A 23 -27.78 5.68 5.94
N ASN A 24 -26.75 5.97 5.15
CA ASN A 24 -26.81 5.83 3.70
C ASN A 24 -26.82 4.33 3.29
N PHE A 25 -27.59 3.99 2.27
CA PHE A 25 -27.70 2.63 1.72
C PHE A 25 -26.34 1.98 1.44
N TYR A 26 -25.41 2.69 0.78
CA TYR A 26 -24.09 2.15 0.47
C TYR A 26 -23.30 1.79 1.74
N ARG A 27 -23.40 2.63 2.78
CA ARG A 27 -22.70 2.41 4.04
C ARG A 27 -23.30 1.22 4.79
N LEU A 28 -24.61 1.06 4.78
CA LEU A 28 -25.28 -0.11 5.35
C LEU A 28 -24.77 -1.40 4.69
N CYS A 29 -24.77 -1.45 3.35
CA CYS A 29 -24.32 -2.62 2.59
C CYS A 29 -22.85 -2.96 2.90
N GLN A 30 -21.97 -1.95 2.98
CA GLN A 30 -20.57 -2.16 3.40
C GLN A 30 -20.44 -2.75 4.81
N LEU A 31 -21.24 -2.27 5.77
CA LEU A 31 -21.20 -2.77 7.14
C LEU A 31 -21.68 -4.22 7.22
N LEU A 32 -22.70 -4.57 6.44
CA LEU A 32 -23.19 -5.94 6.31
C LEU A 32 -22.14 -6.87 5.70
N GLU A 33 -21.45 -6.46 4.64
CA GLU A 33 -20.34 -7.23 4.06
C GLU A 33 -19.18 -7.41 5.05
N LYS A 34 -18.83 -6.37 5.83
CA LYS A 34 -17.80 -6.46 6.88
C LYS A 34 -18.17 -7.39 8.03
N ARG A 35 -19.46 -7.56 8.32
CA ARG A 35 -19.94 -8.49 9.35
C ARG A 35 -19.83 -9.95 8.90
N ASN A 36 -19.90 -10.22 7.59
CA ASN A 36 -19.78 -11.55 7.03
C ASN A 36 -18.63 -11.66 6.01
N PRO A 37 -17.36 -11.58 6.46
CA PRO A 37 -16.20 -11.54 5.57
C PRO A 37 -15.97 -12.83 4.78
N GLY A 38 -16.55 -13.97 5.21
CA GLY A 38 -16.44 -15.26 4.53
C GLY A 38 -17.62 -15.59 3.60
N GLY A 39 -18.65 -14.74 3.57
CA GLY A 39 -19.82 -14.92 2.72
C GLY A 39 -19.62 -14.38 1.29
N PRO A 40 -20.46 -14.80 0.34
CA PRO A 40 -20.50 -14.15 -0.97
C PRO A 40 -20.85 -12.67 -0.82
N LEU A 41 -20.32 -11.86 -1.73
CA LEU A 41 -20.62 -10.43 -1.78
C LEU A 41 -22.08 -10.21 -2.20
N MET A 42 -22.70 -9.15 -1.73
CA MET A 42 -24.12 -8.93 -2.02
C MET A 42 -24.38 -8.83 -3.52
N GLY A 43 -25.36 -9.60 -4.00
CA GLY A 43 -25.73 -9.68 -5.40
C GLY A 43 -24.66 -10.31 -6.31
N SER A 44 -23.61 -10.95 -5.77
CA SER A 44 -22.65 -11.67 -6.60
C SER A 44 -23.20 -12.98 -7.16
N THR A 45 -24.11 -13.62 -6.41
CA THR A 45 -24.66 -14.93 -6.76
C THR A 45 -26.05 -14.82 -7.39
N SER A 46 -26.43 -15.83 -8.18
CA SER A 46 -27.76 -15.96 -8.80
C SER A 46 -28.86 -16.43 -7.85
N HIS A 47 -28.52 -16.83 -6.62
CA HIS A 47 -29.49 -17.22 -5.59
C HIS A 47 -29.77 -16.05 -4.65
N LEU A 48 -31.05 -15.83 -4.30
CA LEU A 48 -31.45 -14.75 -3.37
C LEU A 48 -31.23 -15.14 -1.89
N THR A 49 -31.04 -16.43 -1.63
CA THR A 49 -30.80 -16.99 -0.28
C THR A 49 -29.40 -16.71 0.23
N ASP A 50 -28.47 -16.42 -0.67
CA ASP A 50 -27.06 -16.22 -0.34
C ASP A 50 -26.80 -14.80 0.20
N ASP A 51 -27.73 -13.88 -0.07
CA ASP A 51 -27.65 -12.50 0.40
C ASP A 51 -28.07 -12.45 1.89
N PRO A 52 -27.30 -11.76 2.75
CA PRO A 52 -27.54 -11.75 4.20
C PRO A 52 -28.82 -11.01 4.60
N VAL A 53 -29.33 -10.14 3.72
CA VAL A 53 -30.53 -9.33 3.92
C VAL A 53 -31.30 -9.25 2.60
N ARG A 54 -32.63 -9.13 2.67
CA ARG A 54 -33.48 -8.82 1.53
C ARG A 54 -33.79 -7.34 1.49
N PHE A 55 -33.78 -6.76 0.30
CA PHE A 55 -34.17 -5.37 0.09
C PHE A 55 -35.51 -5.35 -0.63
N ALA A 56 -36.49 -4.68 -0.03
CA ALA A 56 -37.82 -4.54 -0.61
C ALA A 56 -38.24 -3.06 -0.57
N PRO A 57 -38.93 -2.55 -1.59
CA PRO A 57 -39.49 -1.22 -1.54
C PRO A 57 -40.50 -1.05 -0.38
N HIS A 58 -40.62 0.17 0.12
CA HIS A 58 -41.65 0.51 1.09
C HIS A 58 -42.98 0.79 0.38
N PRO A 59 -44.09 0.13 0.75
CA PRO A 59 -45.37 0.28 0.04
C PRO A 59 -46.09 1.62 0.30
N GLY A 60 -45.74 2.37 1.34
CA GLY A 60 -46.43 3.61 1.67
C GLY A 60 -46.20 4.74 0.66
N MET A 61 -47.25 5.55 0.42
CA MET A 61 -47.21 6.72 -0.49
C MET A 61 -46.73 8.03 0.17
N GLY A 62 -46.22 7.98 1.40
CA GLY A 62 -45.70 9.16 2.09
C GLY A 62 -44.32 9.55 1.60
N PHE A 63 -44.05 10.85 1.46
CA PHE A 63 -42.72 11.35 1.08
C PHE A 63 -41.63 10.77 2.00
N PRO A 64 -40.56 10.20 1.42
CA PRO A 64 -39.52 9.56 2.22
C PRO A 64 -38.66 10.60 2.93
N VAL A 65 -38.31 10.31 4.19
CA VAL A 65 -37.39 11.13 5.00
C VAL A 65 -35.95 10.62 4.87
N SER A 66 -35.78 9.36 4.48
CA SER A 66 -34.49 8.65 4.40
C SER A 66 -34.57 7.51 3.39
N GLU A 67 -33.42 7.11 2.83
CA GLU A 67 -33.30 5.99 1.86
C GLU A 67 -33.78 4.64 2.43
N LEU A 68 -33.62 4.46 3.75
CA LEU A 68 -33.95 3.26 4.51
C LEU A 68 -35.02 3.62 5.54
N LYS A 69 -36.10 2.83 5.61
CA LYS A 69 -37.24 3.14 6.48
C LYS A 69 -37.38 2.20 7.68
N ALA A 70 -37.31 0.90 7.46
CA ALA A 70 -37.56 -0.10 8.49
C ALA A 70 -36.84 -1.41 8.18
N VAL A 71 -36.66 -2.22 9.22
CA VAL A 71 -36.18 -3.60 9.11
C VAL A 71 -37.29 -4.49 9.68
N GLU A 72 -37.72 -5.47 8.90
CA GLU A 72 -38.74 -6.45 9.26
C GLU A 72 -38.06 -7.81 9.46
N TYR A 73 -38.37 -8.44 10.58
CA TYR A 73 -37.94 -9.80 10.92
C TYR A 73 -39.15 -10.72 10.84
N ASP A 74 -38.95 -11.93 10.33
CA ASP A 74 -39.97 -12.97 10.40
C ASP A 74 -39.90 -13.60 11.80
N GLU A 75 -40.95 -13.43 12.61
CA GLU A 75 -41.01 -13.96 13.98
C GLU A 75 -41.24 -15.48 14.00
N ASP A 76 -41.76 -16.05 12.90
CA ASP A 76 -42.10 -17.47 12.80
C ASP A 76 -40.94 -18.31 12.23
N ASP A 77 -39.99 -17.68 11.53
CA ASP A 77 -38.86 -18.35 10.90
C ASP A 77 -37.56 -17.53 11.01
N ASP A 78 -36.80 -17.77 12.08
CA ASP A 78 -35.45 -17.21 12.29
C ASP A 78 -34.44 -17.64 11.19
N GLY A 79 -34.82 -18.58 10.32
CA GLY A 79 -34.06 -19.02 9.16
C GLY A 79 -34.15 -18.09 7.95
N LYS A 80 -35.10 -17.14 7.91
CA LYS A 80 -35.24 -16.20 6.79
C LYS A 80 -34.36 -14.96 6.97
N PRO A 81 -33.78 -14.44 5.88
CA PRO A 81 -33.03 -13.19 5.93
C PRO A 81 -33.97 -12.02 6.25
N PRO A 82 -33.54 -11.04 7.07
CA PRO A 82 -34.34 -9.87 7.40
C PRO A 82 -34.63 -9.03 6.16
N VAL A 83 -35.81 -8.41 6.12
CA VAL A 83 -36.26 -7.56 5.02
C VAL A 83 -36.06 -6.10 5.38
N ILE A 84 -35.22 -5.40 4.62
CA ILE A 84 -34.94 -3.97 4.78
C ILE A 84 -35.80 -3.20 3.78
N ARG A 85 -36.65 -2.31 4.30
CA ARG A 85 -37.52 -1.45 3.50
C ARG A 85 -36.77 -0.24 3.00
N THR A 86 -36.58 -0.17 1.68
CA THR A 86 -35.99 0.98 0.99
C THR A 86 -37.08 1.89 0.44
N THR A 87 -36.82 3.19 0.34
CA THR A 87 -37.79 4.16 -0.19
C THR A 87 -37.42 4.72 -1.56
N PHE A 88 -36.35 4.22 -2.17
CA PHE A 88 -35.86 4.66 -3.47
C PHE A 88 -35.76 3.46 -4.43
N MET A 89 -35.77 3.74 -5.73
CA MET A 89 -35.71 2.72 -6.80
C MET A 89 -36.74 1.59 -6.60
N GLY A 90 -37.90 1.94 -6.05
CA GLY A 90 -39.00 1.01 -5.84
C GLY A 90 -39.84 0.84 -7.09
N ILE A 91 -40.18 -0.40 -7.43
CA ILE A 91 -41.16 -0.68 -8.49
C ILE A 91 -42.61 -0.61 -7.99
N TYR A 92 -42.81 -0.35 -6.70
CA TYR A 92 -44.06 0.08 -6.10
C TYR A 92 -43.74 1.08 -4.97
N GLY A 93 -44.73 1.86 -4.52
CA GLY A 93 -44.52 2.99 -3.61
C GLY A 93 -44.46 4.34 -4.34
N VAL A 94 -43.92 5.36 -3.68
CA VAL A 94 -43.95 6.77 -4.14
C VAL A 94 -43.31 6.98 -5.51
N ASP A 95 -42.18 6.31 -5.77
CA ASP A 95 -41.36 6.52 -6.98
C ASP A 95 -41.64 5.48 -8.08
N SER A 96 -42.76 4.77 -7.99
CA SER A 96 -43.03 3.64 -8.88
C SER A 96 -43.41 4.07 -10.30
N PRO A 97 -42.86 3.42 -11.34
CA PRO A 97 -43.32 3.58 -12.71
C PRO A 97 -44.54 2.71 -13.06
N LEU A 98 -45.03 1.86 -12.14
CA LEU A 98 -46.14 0.96 -12.41
C LEU A 98 -47.49 1.69 -12.45
N PRO A 99 -48.49 1.17 -13.18
CA PRO A 99 -49.84 1.71 -13.18
C PRO A 99 -50.43 1.81 -11.76
N THR A 100 -51.16 2.89 -11.49
CA THR A 100 -51.75 3.18 -10.17
C THR A 100 -52.58 2.05 -9.61
N ALA A 101 -53.28 1.26 -10.46
CA ALA A 101 -54.07 0.13 -10.01
C ALA A 101 -53.27 -0.88 -9.16
N TYR A 102 -52.04 -1.21 -9.57
CA TYR A 102 -51.17 -2.10 -8.79
C TYR A 102 -50.72 -1.46 -7.48
N LEU A 103 -50.48 -0.14 -7.49
CA LEU A 103 -50.08 0.61 -6.30
C LEU A 103 -51.22 0.69 -5.29
N ASP A 104 -52.45 0.91 -5.75
CA ASP A 104 -53.65 0.96 -4.92
C ASP A 104 -53.93 -0.40 -4.28
N ASP A 105 -53.80 -1.49 -5.03
CA ASP A 105 -53.98 -2.84 -4.50
C ASP A 105 -52.97 -3.17 -3.39
N ILE A 106 -51.70 -2.78 -3.58
CA ILE A 106 -50.63 -2.95 -2.58
C ILE A 106 -50.85 -2.05 -1.36
N THR A 107 -51.17 -0.77 -1.57
CA THR A 107 -51.31 0.21 -0.48
C THR A 107 -52.57 0.02 0.34
N GLN A 108 -53.68 -0.38 -0.28
CA GLN A 108 -54.95 -0.70 0.38
C GLN A 108 -54.98 -2.13 0.94
N ARG A 109 -53.93 -2.93 0.71
CA ARG A 109 -53.82 -4.32 1.17
C ARG A 109 -55.01 -5.19 0.73
N ARG A 110 -55.41 -5.06 -0.54
CA ARG A 110 -56.50 -5.88 -1.10
C ARG A 110 -56.11 -7.36 -1.18
N GLU A 111 -57.08 -8.24 -1.34
CA GLU A 111 -56.82 -9.67 -1.49
C GLU A 111 -55.80 -9.94 -2.61
N GLY A 112 -54.77 -10.73 -2.31
CA GLY A 112 -53.69 -11.05 -3.26
C GLY A 112 -52.51 -10.07 -3.29
N HIS A 113 -52.56 -8.95 -2.54
CA HIS A 113 -51.47 -7.97 -2.51
C HIS A 113 -50.12 -8.56 -2.06
N GLU A 114 -50.12 -9.51 -1.11
CA GLU A 114 -48.91 -10.14 -0.60
C GLU A 114 -48.17 -10.92 -1.69
N ALA A 115 -48.91 -11.66 -2.52
CA ALA A 115 -48.34 -12.42 -3.63
C ALA A 115 -47.79 -11.50 -4.72
N LEU A 116 -48.52 -10.44 -5.05
CA LEU A 116 -48.07 -9.41 -5.99
C LEU A 116 -46.79 -8.72 -5.48
N GLN A 117 -46.80 -8.28 -4.22
CA GLN A 117 -45.65 -7.61 -3.61
C GLN A 117 -44.44 -8.55 -3.55
N GLY A 118 -44.63 -9.81 -3.12
CA GLY A 118 -43.55 -10.81 -3.07
C GLY A 118 -42.95 -11.10 -4.44
N PHE A 119 -43.76 -11.13 -5.50
CA PHE A 119 -43.27 -11.25 -6.88
C PHE A 119 -42.44 -10.04 -7.31
N LEU A 120 -42.93 -8.82 -7.03
CA LEU A 120 -42.23 -7.58 -7.34
C LEU A 120 -40.92 -7.44 -6.54
N ASP A 121 -40.91 -7.88 -5.28
CA ASP A 121 -39.75 -7.82 -4.40
C ASP A 121 -38.55 -8.60 -4.94
N ILE A 122 -38.75 -9.66 -5.72
CA ILE A 122 -37.68 -10.41 -6.39
C ILE A 122 -36.89 -9.48 -7.32
N PHE A 123 -37.59 -8.67 -8.11
CA PHE A 123 -36.98 -7.73 -9.05
C PHE A 123 -36.35 -6.55 -8.32
N GLY A 124 -37.07 -5.98 -7.34
CA GLY A 124 -36.58 -4.87 -6.53
C GLY A 124 -35.26 -5.21 -5.83
N HIS A 125 -35.20 -6.36 -5.17
CA HIS A 125 -33.99 -6.83 -4.50
C HIS A 125 -32.81 -7.00 -5.46
N ARG A 126 -33.05 -7.61 -6.63
CA ARG A 126 -32.00 -7.81 -7.65
C ARG A 126 -31.49 -6.49 -8.21
N ILE A 127 -32.35 -5.52 -8.48
CA ILE A 127 -31.95 -4.19 -8.97
C ILE A 127 -31.10 -3.48 -7.93
N LEU A 128 -31.55 -3.43 -6.68
CA LEU A 128 -30.84 -2.75 -5.58
C LEU A 128 -29.47 -3.36 -5.29
N THR A 129 -29.37 -4.69 -5.28
CA THR A 129 -28.08 -5.37 -5.07
C THR A 129 -27.11 -5.11 -6.24
N GLN A 130 -27.56 -5.14 -7.51
CA GLN A 130 -26.69 -4.78 -8.62
C GLN A 130 -26.31 -3.29 -8.62
N PHE A 131 -27.23 -2.41 -8.24
CA PHE A 131 -26.94 -0.98 -8.09
C PHE A 131 -25.82 -0.74 -7.07
N TYR A 132 -25.87 -1.40 -5.91
CA TYR A 132 -24.78 -1.38 -4.92
C TYR A 132 -23.46 -1.89 -5.52
N ARG A 133 -23.48 -3.01 -6.26
CA ARG A 133 -22.27 -3.56 -6.89
C ARG A 133 -21.64 -2.63 -7.90
N ILE A 134 -22.45 -1.94 -8.71
CA ILE A 134 -21.97 -0.94 -9.65
C ILE A 134 -21.26 0.19 -8.90
N TRP A 135 -21.90 0.75 -7.86
CA TRP A 135 -21.27 1.78 -7.04
C TRP A 135 -19.95 1.30 -6.42
N ARG A 136 -19.95 0.10 -5.84
CA ARG A 136 -18.75 -0.49 -5.22
C ARG A 136 -17.62 -0.67 -6.24
N LYS A 137 -17.92 -1.11 -7.46
CA LYS A 137 -16.93 -1.28 -8.55
C LYS A 137 -16.19 0.01 -8.89
N TYR A 138 -16.86 1.16 -8.84
CA TYR A 138 -16.27 2.46 -9.16
C TYR A 138 -15.78 3.24 -7.93
N SER A 139 -16.03 2.73 -6.73
CA SER A 139 -15.60 3.34 -5.47
C SER A 139 -14.33 2.66 -4.95
N TYR A 140 -13.16 3.24 -5.28
CA TYR A 140 -11.87 2.70 -4.85
C TYR A 140 -11.72 2.59 -3.33
N PRO A 141 -12.10 3.60 -2.51
CA PRO A 141 -12.00 3.46 -1.04
C PRO A 141 -12.87 2.35 -0.46
N ALA A 142 -13.96 1.98 -1.14
CA ALA A 142 -14.85 0.90 -0.73
C ALA A 142 -14.32 -0.50 -1.08
N THR A 143 -13.43 -0.59 -2.06
CA THR A 143 -12.87 -1.84 -2.59
C THR A 143 -11.43 -2.07 -2.16
N PHE A 144 -10.78 -1.08 -1.57
CA PHE A 144 -9.42 -1.19 -1.07
C PHE A 144 -9.32 -2.30 -0.01
N GLU A 145 -8.50 -3.29 -0.31
CA GLU A 145 -8.18 -4.37 0.61
C GLU A 145 -6.77 -4.17 1.20
N PRO A 146 -6.57 -4.50 2.49
CA PRO A 146 -5.25 -4.42 3.11
C PRO A 146 -4.20 -5.17 2.29
N GLY A 147 -3.07 -4.50 2.01
CA GLY A 147 -2.00 -5.07 1.17
C GLY A 147 -2.16 -4.81 -0.33
N GLY A 148 -3.23 -4.16 -0.78
CA GLY A 148 -3.44 -3.82 -2.20
C GLY A 148 -3.76 -5.04 -3.05
N THR A 149 -4.44 -6.03 -2.47
CA THR A 149 -4.87 -7.28 -3.14
C THR A 149 -6.05 -7.07 -4.08
N ASP A 150 -6.74 -5.94 -4.00
CA ASP A 150 -7.86 -5.61 -4.85
C ASP A 150 -7.43 -5.40 -6.32
N SER A 151 -8.39 -5.52 -7.25
CA SER A 151 -8.11 -5.44 -8.68
C SER A 151 -7.61 -4.06 -9.12
N ILE A 152 -8.07 -2.99 -8.46
CA ILE A 152 -7.69 -1.62 -8.81
C ILE A 152 -6.27 -1.35 -8.32
N SER A 153 -5.95 -1.68 -7.07
CA SER A 153 -4.59 -1.60 -6.50
C SER A 153 -3.59 -2.40 -7.32
N ARG A 154 -3.93 -3.64 -7.72
CA ARG A 154 -3.07 -4.43 -8.62
C ARG A 154 -2.85 -3.75 -9.97
N SER A 155 -3.88 -3.12 -10.53
CA SER A 155 -3.76 -2.36 -11.77
C SER A 155 -2.86 -1.14 -11.60
N LEU A 156 -2.98 -0.42 -10.47
CA LEU A 156 -2.13 0.73 -10.13
C LEU A 156 -0.67 0.31 -9.94
N LEU A 157 -0.43 -0.82 -9.27
CA LEU A 157 0.92 -1.40 -9.14
C LEU A 157 1.48 -1.83 -10.50
N GLY A 158 0.62 -2.29 -11.41
CA GLY A 158 0.97 -2.54 -12.81
C GLY A 158 1.54 -1.33 -13.53
N LEU A 159 1.01 -0.12 -13.28
CA LEU A 159 1.51 1.12 -13.88
C LEU A 159 2.95 1.46 -13.46
N VAL A 160 3.42 0.90 -12.35
CA VAL A 160 4.77 1.10 -11.81
C VAL A 160 5.68 -0.10 -12.10
N GLY A 161 5.22 -1.09 -12.86
CA GLY A 161 5.99 -2.29 -13.19
C GLY A 161 5.99 -3.36 -12.09
N LEU A 162 5.17 -3.19 -11.05
CA LEU A 162 4.99 -4.16 -9.96
C LEU A 162 3.78 -5.10 -10.19
N GLY A 163 3.18 -5.08 -11.38
CA GLY A 163 2.03 -5.91 -11.73
C GLY A 163 2.37 -7.29 -12.32
N ILE A 164 3.65 -7.59 -12.55
CA ILE A 164 4.08 -8.88 -13.10
C ILE A 164 4.08 -9.92 -11.97
N PRO A 165 3.40 -11.07 -12.14
CA PRO A 165 3.44 -12.16 -11.16
C PRO A 165 4.87 -12.58 -10.84
N GLY A 166 5.22 -12.73 -9.56
CA GLY A 166 6.57 -13.04 -9.08
C GLY A 166 7.44 -11.83 -8.73
N THR A 167 7.16 -10.63 -9.25
CA THR A 167 7.94 -9.43 -8.89
C THR A 167 7.83 -9.09 -7.40
N ALA A 168 6.65 -9.29 -6.81
CA ALA A 168 6.41 -9.07 -5.39
C ALA A 168 7.25 -10.00 -4.49
N GLU A 169 7.59 -11.22 -4.94
CA GLU A 169 8.36 -12.20 -4.16
C GLU A 169 9.83 -11.78 -4.02
N HIS A 170 10.33 -10.96 -4.94
CA HIS A 170 11.69 -10.41 -4.90
C HIS A 170 11.82 -9.15 -4.04
N ILE A 171 10.71 -8.67 -3.46
CA ILE A 171 10.62 -7.48 -2.64
C ILE A 171 10.27 -7.90 -1.22
N ALA A 172 11.21 -7.77 -0.29
CA ALA A 172 11.01 -8.15 1.12
C ALA A 172 10.11 -7.18 1.92
N THR A 173 9.30 -6.37 1.25
CA THR A 173 8.43 -5.36 1.87
C THR A 173 7.01 -5.39 1.29
N PRO A 174 5.99 -4.98 2.07
CA PRO A 174 4.62 -4.92 1.58
C PRO A 174 4.49 -4.00 0.35
N VAL A 175 4.03 -4.57 -0.76
CA VAL A 175 3.92 -3.86 -2.05
C VAL A 175 2.94 -2.67 -1.97
N SER A 176 1.99 -2.71 -1.02
CA SER A 176 1.07 -1.61 -0.75
C SER A 176 1.75 -0.28 -0.43
N ARG A 177 2.99 -0.28 0.09
CA ARG A 177 3.75 0.97 0.32
C ARG A 177 4.03 1.73 -0.98
N PHE A 178 4.22 1.02 -2.09
CA PHE A 178 4.43 1.65 -3.38
C PHE A 178 3.16 2.32 -3.94
N LEU A 179 1.97 2.01 -3.41
CA LEU A 179 0.74 2.75 -3.75
C LEU A 179 0.81 4.23 -3.33
N ALA A 180 1.47 4.52 -2.19
CA ALA A 180 1.69 5.91 -1.76
C ALA A 180 2.68 6.65 -2.67
N LEU A 181 3.52 5.91 -3.40
CA LEU A 181 4.64 6.42 -4.20
C LEU A 181 4.36 6.35 -5.70
N LEU A 182 3.13 6.05 -6.13
CA LEU A 182 2.76 5.90 -7.54
C LEU A 182 3.17 7.11 -8.38
N GLY A 183 2.94 8.33 -7.87
CA GLY A 183 3.28 9.56 -8.58
C GLY A 183 4.76 9.71 -8.87
N VAL A 184 5.60 9.37 -7.88
CA VAL A 184 7.06 9.44 -7.96
C VAL A 184 7.62 8.32 -8.83
N LEU A 185 7.10 7.10 -8.68
CA LEU A 185 7.62 5.92 -9.38
C LEU A 185 7.26 5.90 -10.86
N ARG A 186 6.16 6.56 -11.25
CA ARG A 186 5.75 6.70 -12.65
C ARG A 186 6.71 7.57 -13.47
N GLN A 187 7.48 8.45 -12.82
CA GLN A 187 8.41 9.32 -13.54
C GLN A 187 9.62 8.52 -14.05
N PRO A 188 10.06 8.76 -15.30
CA PRO A 188 11.22 8.06 -15.86
C PRO A 188 12.53 8.49 -15.17
N GLY A 189 12.62 9.76 -14.80
CA GLY A 189 13.75 10.32 -14.06
C GLY A 189 13.71 9.98 -12.58
N LYS A 190 14.89 9.90 -11.95
CA LYS A 190 15.03 9.73 -10.50
C LYS A 190 15.48 11.06 -9.91
N THR A 191 14.62 11.68 -9.11
CA THR A 191 14.80 13.04 -8.58
C THR A 191 15.01 13.02 -7.08
N GLN A 192 15.53 14.11 -6.53
CA GLN A 192 15.70 14.27 -5.08
C GLN A 192 14.35 14.23 -4.37
N GLU A 193 13.31 14.84 -4.94
CA GLU A 193 11.96 14.84 -4.36
C GLU A 193 11.39 13.42 -4.27
N GLY A 194 11.70 12.58 -5.26
CA GLY A 194 11.34 11.18 -5.21
C GLY A 194 12.04 10.43 -4.08
N MET A 195 13.33 10.69 -3.86
CA MET A 195 14.08 10.15 -2.72
C MET A 195 13.49 10.62 -1.39
N GLN A 196 13.14 11.91 -1.30
CA GLN A 196 12.50 12.48 -0.13
C GLN A 196 11.16 11.81 0.16
N ALA A 197 10.34 11.55 -0.84
CA ALA A 197 9.09 10.82 -0.67
C ALA A 197 9.31 9.38 -0.13
N LEU A 198 10.38 8.69 -0.55
CA LEU A 198 10.72 7.36 -0.01
C LEU A 198 11.07 7.44 1.48
N VAL A 199 11.95 8.40 1.84
CA VAL A 199 12.43 8.57 3.21
C VAL A 199 11.29 9.02 4.13
N SER A 200 10.52 10.04 3.75
CA SER A 200 9.39 10.54 4.53
C SER A 200 8.27 9.51 4.71
N LEU A 201 8.13 8.54 3.80
CA LEU A 201 7.19 7.43 3.98
C LEU A 201 7.64 6.45 5.09
N LEU A 202 8.94 6.23 5.24
CA LEU A 202 9.50 5.32 6.23
C LEU A 202 9.72 6.00 7.59
N ALA A 203 10.23 7.23 7.56
CA ALA A 203 10.71 7.99 8.70
C ALA A 203 10.29 9.46 8.52
N PRO A 204 9.13 9.87 9.05
CA PRO A 204 8.59 11.21 8.86
C PRO A 204 9.49 12.34 9.37
N ASP A 205 10.28 12.09 10.42
CA ASP A 205 11.16 13.10 11.03
C ASP A 205 12.57 13.12 10.39
N THR A 206 12.85 12.20 9.46
CA THR A 206 14.13 12.14 8.75
C THR A 206 14.07 12.98 7.48
N THR A 207 15.06 13.86 7.31
CA THR A 207 15.26 14.63 6.09
C THR A 207 16.35 14.01 5.22
N VAL A 208 16.28 14.23 3.89
CA VAL A 208 17.26 13.69 2.94
C VAL A 208 17.74 14.76 1.98
N LEU A 209 19.04 14.76 1.72
CA LEU A 209 19.70 15.54 0.68
C LEU A 209 20.43 14.59 -0.25
N VAL A 210 20.25 14.77 -1.56
CA VAL A 210 20.85 13.89 -2.57
C VAL A 210 21.84 14.70 -3.40
N SER A 211 23.12 14.30 -3.36
CA SER A 211 24.11 14.83 -4.31
C SER A 211 24.28 13.85 -5.48
N PRO A 212 24.18 14.32 -6.73
CA PRO A 212 24.36 13.47 -7.91
C PRO A 212 25.80 13.02 -8.09
N TYR A 213 26.76 13.74 -7.50
CA TYR A 213 28.18 13.44 -7.63
C TYR A 213 28.77 13.03 -6.29
N CYS A 214 29.24 11.79 -6.20
CA CYS A 214 29.96 11.25 -5.06
C CYS A 214 31.25 10.60 -5.56
N LEU A 215 32.39 11.06 -5.03
CA LEU A 215 33.68 10.51 -5.39
C LEU A 215 33.82 9.08 -4.87
N ARG A 216 34.21 8.19 -5.77
CA ARG A 216 34.49 6.79 -5.50
C ARG A 216 35.83 6.39 -6.13
N PRO A 217 36.72 5.70 -5.40
CA PRO A 217 37.89 5.09 -5.99
C PRO A 217 37.47 3.89 -6.85
N VAL A 218 37.98 3.84 -8.08
CA VAL A 218 37.79 2.78 -9.06
C VAL A 218 39.16 2.23 -9.42
N GLU A 219 39.36 0.94 -9.16
CA GLU A 219 40.58 0.24 -9.56
C GLU A 219 40.72 0.19 -11.08
N ILE A 220 41.93 0.44 -11.57
CA ILE A 220 42.28 0.43 -12.99
C ILE A 220 42.94 -0.92 -13.30
N SER A 221 42.30 -1.72 -14.14
CA SER A 221 42.80 -3.06 -14.50
C SER A 221 44.15 -3.04 -15.25
N GLN A 222 44.43 -1.96 -15.97
CA GLN A 222 45.67 -1.75 -16.73
C GLN A 222 46.15 -0.31 -16.51
N PRO A 223 46.85 -0.07 -15.39
CA PRO A 223 47.34 1.26 -15.08
C PRO A 223 48.42 1.66 -16.09
N LEU A 224 48.46 2.94 -16.46
CA LEU A 224 49.59 3.46 -17.21
C LEU A 224 50.82 3.47 -16.29
N GLY A 225 51.89 2.79 -16.71
CA GLY A 225 53.14 2.71 -15.97
C GLY A 225 54.32 3.07 -16.85
N PHE A 226 55.30 3.79 -16.30
CA PHE A 226 56.56 4.11 -16.99
C PHE A 226 57.56 2.93 -16.99
N TYR A 227 57.07 1.70 -16.87
CA TYR A 227 57.89 0.52 -16.56
C TYR A 227 58.17 -0.36 -17.79
N ASP A 228 57.36 -0.25 -18.85
CA ASP A 228 57.52 -1.02 -20.09
C ASP A 228 58.08 -0.16 -21.23
N ASN A 229 58.78 -0.78 -22.18
CA ASN A 229 59.31 -0.15 -23.40
C ASN A 229 58.21 0.12 -24.46
N ASP A 230 56.94 -0.06 -24.12
CA ASP A 230 55.82 0.19 -25.02
C ASP A 230 55.50 1.69 -25.06
N ASP A 231 55.36 2.22 -26.28
CA ASP A 231 54.94 3.61 -26.49
C ASP A 231 53.51 3.81 -25.97
N PHE A 232 53.30 4.81 -25.12
CA PHE A 232 51.96 5.15 -24.62
C PHE A 232 51.38 6.37 -25.33
N LEU A 233 50.08 6.33 -25.59
CA LEU A 233 49.35 7.43 -26.22
C LEU A 233 48.75 8.34 -25.14
N LEU A 234 49.16 9.60 -25.11
CA LEU A 234 48.54 10.67 -24.31
C LEU A 234 47.24 11.14 -25.00
N ASP A 235 46.19 10.33 -24.88
CA ASP A 235 44.88 10.60 -25.45
C ASP A 235 43.95 11.41 -24.52
N GLY A 236 44.38 11.63 -23.27
CA GLY A 236 43.63 12.33 -22.23
C GLY A 236 42.61 11.48 -21.47
N ASN A 237 42.49 10.19 -21.79
CA ASN A 237 41.51 9.28 -21.17
C ASN A 237 42.15 8.21 -20.28
N THR A 238 43.47 8.05 -20.34
CA THR A 238 44.19 7.02 -19.58
C THR A 238 44.69 7.58 -18.24
N PRO A 239 44.09 7.20 -17.10
CA PRO A 239 44.56 7.63 -15.79
C PRO A 239 45.91 6.99 -15.42
N LEU A 240 46.71 7.72 -14.63
CA LEU A 240 47.96 7.23 -14.06
C LEU A 240 47.71 6.60 -12.69
N GLY A 241 48.37 5.48 -12.41
CA GLY A 241 48.25 4.78 -11.13
C GLY A 241 47.14 3.72 -11.11
N ASP A 242 47.05 3.02 -9.98
CA ASP A 242 46.22 1.82 -9.86
C ASP A 242 44.75 2.13 -9.52
N GLU A 243 44.44 3.39 -9.17
CA GLU A 243 43.10 3.88 -8.83
C GLU A 243 42.80 5.22 -9.50
N ALA A 244 41.57 5.38 -9.98
CA ALA A 244 41.01 6.65 -10.42
C ALA A 244 39.79 7.03 -9.59
N MET A 245 39.58 8.33 -9.36
CA MET A 245 38.41 8.85 -8.69
C MET A 245 37.30 9.12 -9.70
N ASP A 246 36.18 8.42 -9.56
CA ASP A 246 34.98 8.64 -10.35
C ASP A 246 33.92 9.39 -9.53
N ALA A 247 33.39 10.48 -10.09
CA ALA A 247 32.33 11.28 -9.48
C ALA A 247 30.93 10.93 -10.02
N GLY A 248 30.83 10.22 -11.16
CA GLY A 248 29.58 10.04 -11.91
C GLY A 248 28.85 8.72 -11.66
N SER A 249 29.52 7.67 -11.17
CA SER A 249 28.88 6.36 -10.96
C SER A 249 28.12 6.20 -9.64
N GLN A 250 28.23 7.16 -8.72
CA GLN A 250 27.68 7.04 -7.38
C GLN A 250 26.97 8.31 -6.91
N LEU A 251 25.76 8.12 -6.38
CA LEU A 251 24.97 9.15 -5.70
C LEU A 251 25.34 9.20 -4.21
N LEU A 252 25.31 10.37 -3.59
CA LEU A 252 25.35 10.50 -2.13
C LEU A 252 23.93 10.76 -1.62
N VAL A 253 23.44 9.87 -0.77
CA VAL A 253 22.18 10.03 -0.03
C VAL A 253 22.53 10.37 1.41
N ALA A 254 22.35 11.64 1.79
CA ALA A 254 22.62 12.14 3.13
C ALA A 254 21.32 12.26 3.92
N LEU A 255 21.13 11.39 4.90
CA LEU A 255 20.00 11.38 5.81
C LEU A 255 20.35 12.21 7.05
N THR A 256 19.39 12.97 7.58
CA THR A 256 19.55 13.70 8.85
C THR A 256 18.32 13.47 9.72
N THR A 257 18.52 13.05 10.97
CA THR A 257 17.45 12.82 11.94
C THR A 257 17.88 13.21 13.35
N ASP A 258 16.94 13.82 14.08
CA ASP A 258 17.07 14.15 15.51
C ASP A 258 16.20 13.24 16.39
N ASN A 259 15.46 12.30 15.78
CA ASN A 259 14.61 11.36 16.50
C ASN A 259 15.41 10.13 16.91
N GLU A 260 15.46 9.81 18.21
CA GLU A 260 16.20 8.66 18.75
C GLU A 260 15.73 7.33 18.16
N TRP A 261 14.42 7.18 17.94
CA TRP A 261 13.85 5.92 17.46
C TRP A 261 14.17 5.69 15.99
N GLU A 262 14.08 6.74 15.16
CA GLU A 262 14.48 6.69 13.76
C GLU A 262 16.00 6.49 13.63
N ALA A 263 16.81 7.21 14.42
CA ALA A 263 18.26 7.06 14.44
C ALA A 263 18.70 5.61 14.75
N LYS A 264 17.99 4.93 15.67
CA LYS A 264 18.20 3.49 15.94
C LYS A 264 17.73 2.62 14.78
N GLY A 265 16.59 2.93 14.18
CA GLY A 265 16.03 2.20 13.05
C GLY A 265 16.84 2.31 11.75
N TRP A 266 17.62 3.37 11.58
CA TRP A 266 18.50 3.61 10.44
C TRP A 266 19.86 2.89 10.51
N LYS A 267 20.20 2.31 11.67
CA LYS A 267 21.42 1.49 11.80
C LYS A 267 21.36 0.28 10.85
N PRO A 268 22.49 -0.34 10.47
CA PRO A 268 22.50 -1.42 9.48
C PRO A 268 21.58 -2.62 9.79
N ASP A 269 21.42 -2.95 11.07
CA ASP A 269 20.50 -4.02 11.55
C ASP A 269 19.06 -3.53 11.74
N GLY A 270 18.82 -2.24 11.57
CA GLY A 270 17.53 -1.59 11.78
C GLY A 270 16.56 -1.84 10.63
N ARG A 271 15.27 -1.94 10.98
CA ARG A 271 14.20 -2.20 10.01
C ARG A 271 14.04 -1.06 8.99
N LEU A 272 14.26 0.20 9.38
CA LEU A 272 14.12 1.33 8.45
C LEU A 272 15.18 1.26 7.36
N TYR A 273 16.42 0.93 7.73
CA TYR A 273 17.52 0.78 6.77
C TYR A 273 17.25 -0.35 5.77
N GLN A 274 16.82 -1.53 6.26
CA GLN A 274 16.48 -2.66 5.40
C GLN A 274 15.30 -2.34 4.46
N ASP A 275 14.23 -1.75 4.99
CA ASP A 275 13.07 -1.34 4.19
C ASP A 275 13.46 -0.29 3.14
N PHE A 276 14.34 0.64 3.50
CA PHE A 276 14.85 1.67 2.60
C PHE A 276 15.68 1.08 1.46
N LEU A 277 16.58 0.14 1.74
CA LEU A 277 17.35 -0.56 0.69
C LEU A 277 16.43 -1.28 -0.31
N VAL A 278 15.35 -1.91 0.17
CA VAL A 278 14.36 -2.57 -0.70
C VAL A 278 13.64 -1.52 -1.56
N MET A 279 13.28 -0.38 -0.99
CA MET A 279 12.62 0.70 -1.74
C MET A 279 13.56 1.35 -2.76
N LEU A 280 14.85 1.53 -2.43
CA LEU A 280 15.88 1.95 -3.37
C LEU A 280 16.04 0.96 -4.51
N ARG A 281 15.93 -0.35 -4.22
CA ARG A 281 15.95 -1.38 -5.26
C ARG A 281 14.85 -1.23 -6.28
N VAL A 282 13.64 -0.87 -5.85
CA VAL A 282 12.52 -0.61 -6.76
C VAL A 282 12.67 0.75 -7.45
N TYR A 283 13.14 1.78 -6.73
CA TYR A 283 13.22 3.14 -7.25
C TYR A 283 14.41 3.34 -8.21
N LEU A 284 15.64 3.09 -7.75
CA LEU A 284 16.86 3.27 -8.54
C LEU A 284 17.15 2.07 -9.46
N GLY A 285 16.68 0.88 -9.08
CA GLY A 285 16.96 -0.35 -9.82
C GLY A 285 18.46 -0.63 -9.89
N TRP A 286 18.91 -1.10 -11.04
CA TRP A 286 20.32 -1.44 -11.27
C TRP A 286 21.15 -0.32 -11.88
N ARG A 287 20.54 0.85 -12.12
CA ARG A 287 21.16 1.93 -12.89
C ARG A 287 22.14 2.76 -12.07
N PHE A 288 21.89 2.89 -10.78
CA PHE A 288 22.65 3.77 -9.90
C PHE A 288 23.17 3.02 -8.69
N ASN A 289 24.38 3.39 -8.26
CA ASN A 289 24.89 3.07 -6.95
C ASN A 289 24.69 4.28 -6.04
N ALA A 290 24.47 4.04 -4.75
CA ALA A 290 24.33 5.12 -3.77
C ALA A 290 25.17 4.84 -2.53
N ARG A 291 25.87 5.86 -2.04
CA ARG A 291 26.47 5.89 -0.71
C ARG A 291 25.47 6.52 0.25
N ILE A 292 25.20 5.87 1.36
CA ILE A 292 24.19 6.30 2.33
C ILE A 292 24.91 6.74 3.60
N THR A 293 24.65 7.98 4.00
CA THR A 293 25.19 8.58 5.22
C THR A 293 24.06 9.04 6.12
N LEU A 294 24.30 9.01 7.43
CA LEU A 294 23.34 9.44 8.44
C LEU A 294 24.01 10.44 9.38
N THR A 295 23.46 11.65 9.41
CA THR A 295 23.82 12.70 10.35
C THR A 295 22.82 12.69 11.51
N THR A 296 23.33 12.51 12.72
CA THR A 296 22.50 12.49 13.95
C THR A 296 23.11 13.40 15.01
N SER A 297 22.28 13.88 15.93
CA SER A 297 22.78 14.59 17.11
C SER A 297 23.67 13.67 17.95
N ALA A 298 24.81 14.20 18.40
CA ALA A 298 25.75 13.50 19.27
C ALA A 298 25.11 12.96 20.55
N ARG A 299 24.04 13.60 21.03
CA ARG A 299 23.26 13.18 22.21
C ARG A 299 22.61 11.81 22.02
N LEU A 300 22.33 11.43 20.77
CA LEU A 300 21.68 10.15 20.41
C LEU A 300 22.70 9.01 20.24
N LEU A 301 23.99 9.32 20.27
CA LEU A 301 25.10 8.37 20.08
C LEU A 301 25.72 7.89 21.39
N ALA A 302 24.94 7.92 22.47
CA ALA A 302 25.36 7.51 23.81
C ALA A 302 25.98 6.10 23.79
N VAL A 303 27.14 5.97 24.45
CA VAL A 303 27.93 4.75 24.49
C VAL A 303 27.10 3.61 25.13
N PRO A 304 26.80 2.51 24.40
CA PRO A 304 26.16 1.37 25.02
C PRO A 304 27.12 0.71 26.03
N PRO A 305 26.63 0.24 27.18
CA PRO A 305 27.46 -0.49 28.13
C PRO A 305 28.06 -1.73 27.44
N LEU A 306 29.37 -1.91 27.62
CA LEU A 306 30.13 -3.03 27.06
C LEU A 306 29.42 -4.37 27.35
N GLY A 307 29.15 -5.15 26.30
CA GLY A 307 28.82 -6.57 26.40
C GLY A 307 27.38 -7.00 26.06
N ILE A 308 26.44 -6.10 25.82
CA ILE A 308 25.01 -6.47 25.66
C ILE A 308 24.43 -6.14 24.28
N ALA A 309 24.97 -5.14 23.56
CA ALA A 309 24.45 -4.68 22.27
C ALA A 309 25.53 -4.69 21.18
N PRO A 310 25.17 -4.87 19.90
CA PRO A 310 26.12 -4.74 18.81
C PRO A 310 26.73 -3.33 18.80
N PHE A 311 28.06 -3.28 18.85
CA PHE A 311 28.83 -2.05 18.85
C PHE A 311 29.50 -1.87 17.50
N TRP A 312 29.11 -0.81 16.79
CA TRP A 312 29.78 -0.39 15.56
C TRP A 312 30.60 0.86 15.85
N LEU A 313 31.93 0.72 15.70
CA LEU A 313 32.86 1.82 15.83
C LEU A 313 32.50 2.91 14.81
N GLY A 314 32.33 4.15 15.28
CA GLY A 314 31.91 5.27 14.43
C GLY A 314 30.41 5.34 14.13
N MET A 315 29.56 4.48 14.70
CA MET A 315 28.08 4.56 14.57
C MET A 315 27.31 4.49 15.90
N ASN A 316 27.84 3.78 16.91
CA ASN A 316 27.18 3.61 18.23
C ASN A 316 28.02 4.13 19.40
N GLY A 317 29.24 4.58 19.16
CA GLY A 317 30.14 5.01 20.23
C GLY A 317 30.98 6.18 19.78
N VAL A 318 30.66 7.35 20.31
CA VAL A 318 31.58 8.48 20.35
C VAL A 318 32.33 8.40 21.67
N LEU A 319 33.64 8.21 21.63
CA LEU A 319 34.47 8.18 22.83
C LEU A 319 34.42 9.55 23.52
N GLY A 320 34.15 9.57 24.82
CA GLY A 320 34.04 10.81 25.62
C GLY A 320 32.63 11.39 25.71
N ALA A 321 31.64 10.84 25.00
CA ALA A 321 30.23 11.20 25.15
C ALA A 321 29.58 10.38 26.29
N GLU A 322 29.92 10.72 27.53
CA GLU A 322 29.35 10.11 28.74
C GLU A 322 28.30 11.05 29.36
N GLY A 323 27.01 10.72 29.21
CA GLY A 323 25.90 11.47 29.82
C GLY A 323 25.12 12.38 28.85
N ALA A 324 24.25 13.23 29.42
CA ALA A 324 23.37 14.13 28.64
C ALA A 324 24.06 15.44 28.22
N ASP A 325 25.10 15.84 28.95
CA ASP A 325 25.91 17.03 28.68
C ASP A 325 27.19 16.61 27.96
N LEU A 326 27.31 17.01 26.70
CA LEU A 326 28.49 16.75 25.88
C LEU A 326 29.55 17.84 26.15
N PRO A 327 30.83 17.47 26.31
CA PRO A 327 31.93 18.44 26.34
C PRO A 327 31.93 19.34 25.10
N ASP A 328 32.34 20.62 25.25
CA ASP A 328 32.42 21.59 24.13
C ASP A 328 33.34 21.12 22.99
N ASP A 329 34.28 20.21 23.28
CA ASP A 329 35.20 19.62 22.31
C ASP A 329 34.54 18.59 21.36
N ILE A 330 33.30 18.16 21.65
CA ILE A 330 32.55 17.19 20.85
C ILE A 330 31.60 17.93 19.89
N PRO A 331 31.63 17.65 18.58
CA PRO A 331 30.71 18.28 17.63
C PRO A 331 29.26 17.90 17.95
N GLN A 332 28.35 18.85 17.76
CA GLN A 332 26.93 18.68 18.09
C GLN A 332 26.23 17.61 17.24
N THR A 333 26.73 17.38 16.02
CA THR A 333 26.24 16.36 15.09
C THR A 333 27.39 15.49 14.59
N PHE A 334 27.08 14.23 14.33
CA PHE A 334 28.01 13.28 13.73
C PHE A 334 27.40 12.69 12.48
N THR A 335 28.15 12.74 11.39
CA THR A 335 27.83 12.05 10.15
C THR A 335 28.52 10.69 10.15
N THR A 336 27.72 9.65 9.96
CA THR A 336 28.14 8.25 9.98
C THR A 336 27.81 7.59 8.65
N GLU A 337 28.64 6.66 8.21
CA GLU A 337 28.41 5.92 6.98
C GLU A 337 27.61 4.66 7.26
N LEU A 338 26.37 4.60 6.77
CA LEU A 338 25.51 3.44 6.97
C LEU A 338 25.86 2.29 6.04
N GLY A 339 26.28 2.61 4.82
CA GLY A 339 26.69 1.64 3.82
C GLY A 339 26.41 2.08 2.39
N TYR A 340 26.38 1.10 1.49
CA TYR A 340 26.25 1.31 0.06
C TYR A 340 25.08 0.51 -0.51
N TYR A 341 24.31 1.14 -1.39
CA TYR A 341 23.36 0.48 -2.26
C TYR A 341 24.02 0.21 -3.61
N THR A 342 24.12 -1.07 -3.99
CA THR A 342 24.57 -1.52 -5.30
C THR A 342 23.50 -2.42 -5.90
N GLY A 343 22.89 -2.00 -7.01
CA GLY A 343 21.80 -2.76 -7.63
C GLY A 343 22.27 -4.05 -8.32
N LEU A 344 23.53 -4.09 -8.76
CA LEU A 344 24.18 -5.27 -9.35
C LEU A 344 25.45 -5.58 -8.58
N GLN A 345 25.69 -6.87 -8.34
CA GLN A 345 26.99 -7.32 -7.86
C GLN A 345 27.99 -7.31 -9.03
N PRO A 346 29.25 -6.91 -8.80
CA PRO A 346 30.30 -6.99 -9.82
C PRO A 346 30.40 -8.41 -10.36
N ALA A 347 30.38 -8.55 -11.69
CA ALA A 347 30.52 -9.86 -12.32
C ALA A 347 31.94 -10.37 -12.12
N THR A 348 32.11 -11.49 -11.41
CA THR A 348 33.36 -12.25 -11.42
C THR A 348 33.42 -13.09 -12.70
N PRO A 349 34.32 -12.80 -13.66
CA PRO A 349 34.41 -13.58 -14.90
C PRO A 349 34.88 -15.01 -14.58
N ARG A 350 33.99 -15.98 -14.73
CA ARG A 350 34.29 -17.42 -14.49
C ARG A 350 34.67 -18.20 -15.75
N GLN A 351 34.39 -17.67 -16.94
CA GLN A 351 34.72 -18.28 -18.22
C GLN A 351 35.18 -17.19 -19.21
N GLY A 352 36.11 -17.53 -20.11
CA GLY A 352 36.58 -16.61 -21.15
C GLY A 352 35.46 -16.19 -22.12
N ASN A 353 35.59 -15.01 -22.70
CA ASN A 353 34.61 -14.45 -23.65
C ASN A 353 34.54 -15.28 -24.93
N ARG A 354 33.51 -16.13 -25.09
CA ARG A 354 33.14 -16.73 -26.37
C ARG A 354 32.28 -15.74 -27.15
N ARG A 355 32.85 -15.13 -28.20
CA ARG A 355 32.10 -14.28 -29.13
C ARG A 355 31.60 -15.12 -30.30
N VAL A 356 30.35 -14.94 -30.68
CA VAL A 356 29.78 -15.53 -31.91
C VAL A 356 29.95 -14.51 -33.03
N THR A 357 30.80 -14.82 -34.00
CA THR A 357 31.02 -13.98 -35.17
C THR A 357 30.02 -14.38 -36.24
N TYR A 358 28.98 -13.56 -36.46
CA TYR A 358 28.08 -13.74 -37.60
C TYR A 358 28.74 -13.13 -38.84
N GLN A 359 29.03 -13.96 -39.84
CA GLN A 359 29.38 -13.48 -41.18
C GLN A 359 28.07 -13.25 -41.95
N PHE A 360 27.77 -12.01 -42.27
CA PHE A 360 26.70 -11.66 -43.21
C PHE A 360 27.31 -11.72 -44.62
N TYR A 361 26.79 -12.61 -45.47
CA TYR A 361 27.17 -12.77 -46.88
C TYR A 361 26.43 -11.80 -47.79
#